data_AF-A0A8H4ITG1-F1
#
_entry.id   AF-A0A8H4ITG1-F1
#
_cell.length_a   1.000
_cell.length_b   1.000
_cell.length_c   1.000
_cell.angle_alpha   90.00
_cell.angle_beta   90.00
_cell.angle_gamma   90.00
#
_symmetry.space_group_name_H-M   'P 1'
#
loop_
_entity.id
_entity.type
_entity.pdbx_description
1 polymer ?
#
loop_
_entity_poly.entity_id
_entity_poly.type
_entity_poly.pdbx_seq_one_letter_code
_entity_poly.pdbx_strand_id
1 'polypeptide(L)'
;MPTTTSPPTSTTALLRRITIFTFLPAFPLLLAHGIASGKAFPALGLLPLAGSAILAALLVYRDRVAAIGSPIQSLSPSNIFFADLLTGILLLAFLIGSWISLTNTRWYETPLIILGTYGTVFLMINFGIHLYFVSLQVLHMVTSRACDCAHCRSVMKKASFANMVSEYTPLSEGDVEEDAYRDIESGNGRSGP
;
A
#
# COMPACT_ATOMS: atom_id res chain seq x y z
N MET A 1 16.10 -19.76 8.31
CA MET A 1 15.58 -18.92 7.22
C MET A 1 14.82 -17.76 7.86
N PRO A 2 15.16 -16.49 7.59
CA PRO A 2 14.34 -15.38 8.05
C PRO A 2 13.13 -15.25 7.12
N THR A 3 11.94 -15.50 7.67
CA THR A 3 10.66 -15.31 6.98
C THR A 3 10.44 -13.80 6.81
N THR A 4 10.82 -13.25 5.66
CA THR A 4 10.46 -11.87 5.30
C THR A 4 8.97 -11.85 4.94
N THR A 5 8.11 -11.70 5.95
CA THR A 5 6.70 -11.39 5.76
C THR A 5 6.61 -9.95 5.28
N SER A 6 6.46 -9.76 3.96
CA SER A 6 5.81 -8.56 3.46
C SER A 6 4.46 -8.43 4.18
N PRO A 7 4.07 -7.22 4.63
CA PRO A 7 2.75 -7.06 5.22
C PRO A 7 1.72 -7.50 4.18
N PRO A 8 0.71 -8.31 4.57
CA PRO A 8 -0.31 -8.72 3.63
C PRO A 8 -1.01 -7.45 3.09
N THR A 9 -1.41 -7.50 1.82
CA THR A 9 -2.12 -6.40 1.13
C THR A 9 -3.36 -5.91 1.88
N SER A 10 -3.93 -6.75 2.76
CA SER A 10 -5.02 -6.39 3.66
C SER A 10 -4.60 -5.38 4.75
N THR A 11 -3.41 -5.53 5.34
CA THR A 11 -2.90 -4.63 6.39
C THR A 11 -2.60 -3.24 5.83
N THR A 12 -2.00 -3.17 4.64
CA THR A 12 -1.72 -1.88 3.98
C THR A 12 -3.02 -1.14 3.66
N ALA A 13 -4.01 -1.83 3.07
CA ALA A 13 -5.33 -1.25 2.79
C ALA A 13 -6.06 -0.81 4.07
N LEU A 14 -5.95 -1.57 5.16
CA LEU A 14 -6.54 -1.22 6.46
C LEU A 14 -5.92 0.06 7.03
N LEU A 15 -4.59 0.16 7.05
CA LEU A 15 -3.89 1.36 7.54
C LEU A 15 -4.25 2.60 6.70
N ARG A 16 -4.37 2.46 5.37
CA ARG A 16 -4.85 3.55 4.50
C ARG A 16 -6.30 3.93 4.79
N ARG A 17 -7.18 2.99 5.12
CA ARG A 17 -8.55 3.33 5.54
C ARG A 17 -8.57 4.07 6.87
N ILE A 18 -7.70 3.71 7.81
CA ILE A 18 -7.58 4.42 9.09
C ILE A 18 -7.25 5.89 8.85
N THR A 19 -6.31 6.23 7.97
CA THR A 19 -5.98 7.64 7.69
C THR A 19 -7.19 8.41 7.15
N ILE A 20 -8.00 7.80 6.27
CA ILE A 20 -9.26 8.39 5.79
C ILE A 20 -10.23 8.63 6.95
N PHE A 21 -10.46 7.62 7.81
CA PHE A 21 -11.43 7.73 8.90
C PHE A 21 -10.99 8.68 10.01
N THR A 22 -9.69 8.81 10.27
CA THR A 22 -9.17 9.74 11.28
C THR A 22 -9.38 11.20 10.91
N PHE A 23 -9.55 11.53 9.62
CA PHE A 23 -9.84 12.89 9.18
C PHE A 23 -11.22 13.37 9.67
N LEU A 24 -12.22 12.49 9.71
CA LEU A 24 -13.60 12.83 10.06
C LEU A 24 -13.73 13.46 11.45
N PRO A 25 -13.19 12.86 12.54
CA PRO A 25 -13.19 13.50 13.86
C PRO A 25 -12.13 14.60 14.00
N ALA A 26 -11.00 14.51 13.29
CA ALA A 26 -9.97 15.55 13.35
C ALA A 26 -10.47 16.91 12.83
N PHE A 27 -11.26 16.88 11.74
CA PHE A 27 -11.80 18.07 11.09
C PHE A 27 -12.53 19.01 12.06
N PRO A 28 -13.64 18.61 12.71
CA PRO A 28 -14.36 19.50 13.61
C PRO A 28 -13.54 19.90 14.83
N LEU A 29 -12.71 19.02 15.40
CA LEU A 29 -11.91 19.33 16.59
C LEU A 29 -10.84 20.39 16.33
N LEU A 30 -10.05 20.22 15.27
CA LEU A 30 -8.98 21.14 14.92
C LEU A 30 -9.54 22.47 14.39
N LEU A 31 -10.64 22.42 13.64
CA LEU A 31 -11.32 23.63 13.17
C LEU A 31 -11.93 24.43 14.33
N ALA A 32 -12.65 23.75 15.24
CA ALA A 32 -13.23 24.40 16.41
C ALA A 32 -12.15 25.04 17.29
N HIS A 33 -11.02 24.37 17.49
CA HIS A 33 -9.88 24.98 18.18
C HIS A 33 -9.39 26.24 17.46
N GLY A 34 -9.16 26.18 16.15
CA GLY A 34 -8.67 27.34 15.38
C GLY A 34 -9.60 28.55 15.50
N ILE A 35 -10.92 28.32 15.36
CA ILE A 35 -11.94 29.36 15.49
C ILE A 35 -11.98 29.92 16.91
N ALA A 36 -12.03 29.07 17.93
CA ALA A 36 -12.19 29.49 19.32
C ALA A 36 -10.94 30.15 19.92
N SER A 37 -9.75 29.72 19.49
CA SER A 37 -8.48 30.26 19.98
C SER A 37 -7.95 31.45 19.17
N GLY A 38 -8.46 31.67 17.95
CA GLY A 38 -7.90 32.64 17.00
C GLY A 38 -6.47 32.31 16.56
N LYS A 39 -5.99 31.09 16.80
CA LYS A 39 -4.62 30.65 16.51
C LYS A 39 -4.62 29.65 15.35
N ALA A 40 -3.61 29.77 14.49
CA ALA A 40 -3.47 28.89 13.33
C ALA A 40 -3.13 27.45 13.72
N PHE A 41 -2.35 27.24 14.78
CA PHE A 41 -2.00 25.91 15.29
C PHE A 41 -2.90 25.54 16.47
N PRO A 42 -3.38 24.28 16.54
CA PRO A 42 -3.13 23.13 15.68
C PRO A 42 -4.02 23.03 14.42
N ALA A 43 -4.91 23.99 14.18
CA ALA A 43 -5.91 23.94 13.10
C ALA A 43 -5.31 23.70 11.71
N LEU A 44 -4.15 24.29 11.40
CA LEU A 44 -3.46 24.07 10.12
C LEU A 44 -2.98 22.62 9.93
N GLY A 45 -2.93 21.81 10.98
CA GLY A 45 -2.71 20.36 10.88
C GLY A 45 -3.74 19.63 10.01
N LEU A 46 -4.88 20.26 9.71
CA LEU A 46 -5.85 19.76 8.74
C LEU A 46 -5.30 19.67 7.32
N LEU A 47 -4.33 20.50 6.93
CA LEU A 47 -3.72 20.46 5.60
C LEU A 47 -3.01 19.12 5.33
N PRO A 48 -2.02 18.69 6.14
CA PRO A 48 -1.38 17.40 5.93
C PRO A 48 -2.32 16.21 6.20
N LEU A 49 -3.32 16.35 7.08
CA LEU A 49 -4.35 15.32 7.27
C LEU A 49 -5.24 15.12 6.04
N ALA A 50 -5.69 16.21 5.41
CA ALA A 50 -6.47 16.16 4.17
C ALA A 50 -5.63 15.54 3.04
N GLY A 51 -4.36 15.96 2.91
CA GLY A 51 -3.41 15.36 1.97
C GLY A 51 -3.25 13.84 2.19
N SER A 52 -3.11 13.41 3.45
CA SER A 52 -3.04 11.99 3.82
C SER A 52 -4.31 11.22 3.43
N ALA A 53 -5.49 11.76 3.74
CA ALA A 53 -6.77 11.15 3.41
C ALA A 53 -6.98 11.02 1.89
N ILE A 54 -6.62 12.06 1.12
CA ILE A 54 -6.69 12.04 -0.35
C ILE A 54 -5.73 10.99 -0.92
N LEU A 55 -4.46 11.00 -0.49
CA LEU A 55 -3.47 10.02 -0.91
C LEU A 55 -3.95 8.59 -0.63
N ALA A 56 -4.47 8.35 0.57
CA ALA A 56 -4.98 7.04 0.95
C ALA A 56 -6.21 6.62 0.15
N ALA A 57 -7.16 7.54 -0.11
CA ALA A 57 -8.33 7.26 -0.93
C ALA A 57 -7.93 6.89 -2.36
N LEU A 58 -6.99 7.62 -2.96
CA LEU A 58 -6.47 7.32 -4.31
C LEU A 58 -5.79 5.95 -4.37
N LEU A 59 -4.96 5.62 -3.38
CA LEU A 59 -4.27 4.33 -3.32
C LEU A 59 -5.24 3.16 -3.11
N VAL A 60 -6.21 3.29 -2.19
CA VAL A 60 -7.23 2.26 -1.95
C VAL A 60 -8.13 2.09 -3.17
N TYR A 61 -8.52 3.17 -3.84
CA TYR A 61 -9.30 3.11 -5.07
C TYR A 61 -8.52 2.38 -6.17
N ARG A 62 -7.26 2.75 -6.38
CA ARG A 62 -6.37 2.07 -7.34
C ARG A 62 -6.27 0.58 -7.06
N ASP A 63 -5.99 0.19 -5.82
CA ASP A 63 -5.83 -1.21 -5.44
C ASP A 63 -7.11 -2.01 -5.68
N ARG A 64 -8.29 -1.40 -5.46
CA ARG A 64 -9.58 -2.02 -5.82
C ARG A 64 -9.74 -2.20 -7.32
N VAL A 65 -9.42 -1.19 -8.13
CA VAL A 65 -9.61 -1.28 -9.58
C VAL A 65 -8.59 -2.22 -10.23
N ALA A 66 -7.36 -2.29 -9.70
CA ALA A 66 -6.37 -3.29 -10.11
C ALA A 66 -6.83 -4.72 -9.81
N ALA A 67 -7.50 -4.94 -8.66
CA ALA A 67 -8.07 -6.25 -8.32
C ALA A 67 -9.20 -6.70 -9.28
N ILE A 68 -9.82 -5.76 -10.02
CA ILE A 68 -10.87 -6.04 -11.01
C ILE A 68 -10.27 -6.35 -12.40
N GLY A 69 -8.94 -6.36 -12.54
CA GLY A 69 -8.24 -6.72 -13.78
C GLY A 69 -8.04 -5.56 -14.77
N SER A 70 -8.32 -4.32 -14.36
CA SER A 70 -8.07 -3.15 -15.21
C SER A 70 -6.58 -2.79 -15.24
N PRO A 71 -5.97 -2.59 -16.43
CA PRO A 71 -4.59 -2.13 -16.56
C PRO A 71 -4.52 -0.62 -16.31
N ILE A 72 -4.66 -0.18 -15.05
CA ILE A 72 -4.42 1.22 -14.71
C ILE A 72 -2.91 1.48 -14.72
N GLN A 73 -2.50 2.66 -15.22
CA GLN A 73 -1.14 3.21 -15.09
C GLN A 73 -0.56 2.91 -13.70
N SER A 74 0.50 2.10 -13.68
CA SER A 74 1.23 1.83 -12.45
C SER A 74 1.89 3.13 -11.98
N LEU A 75 1.38 3.73 -10.90
CA LEU A 75 2.17 4.71 -10.14
C LEU A 75 3.47 4.04 -9.73
N SER A 76 4.60 4.68 -10.07
CA SER A 76 5.91 4.17 -9.68
C SER A 76 5.95 4.02 -8.16
N PRO A 77 6.46 2.89 -7.62
CA PRO A 77 6.64 2.70 -6.17
C PRO A 77 7.38 3.88 -5.52
N SER A 78 8.34 4.48 -6.25
CA SER A 78 9.06 5.67 -5.80
C SER A 78 8.16 6.88 -5.56
N ASN A 79 7.10 7.09 -6.37
CA ASN A 79 6.18 8.20 -6.16
C ASN A 79 5.38 8.03 -4.88
N ILE A 80 4.96 6.79 -4.57
CA ILE A 80 4.26 6.46 -3.33
C ILE A 80 5.18 6.70 -2.13
N PHE A 81 6.44 6.25 -2.22
CA PHE A 81 7.47 6.52 -1.22
C PHE A 81 7.60 8.02 -0.91
N PHE A 82 7.82 8.85 -1.95
CA PHE A 82 8.01 10.28 -1.76
C PHE A 82 6.74 10.97 -1.25
N ALA A 83 5.56 10.53 -1.70
CA ALA A 83 4.30 11.04 -1.19
C ALA A 83 4.12 10.73 0.30
N ASP A 84 4.42 9.50 0.74
CA ASP A 84 4.38 9.12 2.15
C ASP A 84 5.43 9.86 2.99
N LEU A 85 6.64 10.01 2.47
CA LEU A 85 7.72 10.73 3.13
C LEU A 85 7.37 12.21 3.30
N LEU A 86 6.91 12.88 2.22
CA LEU A 86 6.51 14.28 2.26
C LEU A 86 5.34 14.48 3.24
N THR A 87 4.32 13.60 3.17
CA THR A 87 3.17 13.66 4.07
C THR A 87 3.60 13.46 5.52
N GLY A 88 4.48 12.49 5.79
CA GLY A 88 5.04 12.24 7.12
C GLY A 88 5.83 13.43 7.68
N ILE A 89 6.66 14.07 6.86
CA ILE A 89 7.42 15.27 7.23
C ILE A 89 6.47 16.43 7.55
N LEU A 90 5.46 16.68 6.71
CA LEU A 90 4.47 17.72 6.97
C LEU A 90 3.69 17.43 8.25
N LEU A 91 3.20 16.20 8.45
CA LEU A 91 2.51 15.83 9.69
C LEU A 91 3.38 16.08 10.92
N LEU A 92 4.65 15.70 10.88
CA LEU A 92 5.59 15.94 11.98
C LEU A 92 5.84 17.43 12.23
N ALA A 93 6.07 18.21 11.18
CA ALA A 93 6.30 19.65 11.28
C ALA A 93 5.10 20.38 11.91
N PHE A 94 3.88 20.07 11.44
CA PHE A 94 2.67 20.66 11.98
C PHE A 94 2.35 20.15 13.40
N LEU A 95 2.69 18.90 13.73
CA LEU A 95 2.55 18.36 15.08
C LEU A 95 3.49 19.08 16.07
N ILE A 96 4.75 19.27 15.72
CA ILE A 96 5.71 20.01 16.54
C ILE A 96 5.27 21.47 16.70
N GLY A 97 4.89 22.14 15.61
CA GLY A 97 4.36 23.50 15.67
C GLY A 97 3.12 23.63 16.54
N SER A 98 2.25 22.62 16.51
CA SER A 98 1.07 22.52 17.38
C SER A 98 1.44 22.45 18.85
N TRP A 99 2.37 21.58 19.23
CA TRP A 99 2.80 21.46 20.62
C TRP A 99 3.51 22.70 21.12
N ILE A 100 4.39 23.32 20.31
CA ILE A 100 5.01 24.61 20.65
C ILE A 100 3.93 25.66 20.89
N SER A 101 2.94 25.78 19.99
CA SER A 101 1.85 26.75 20.16
C SER A 101 0.99 26.49 21.39
N LEU A 102 0.72 25.23 21.71
CA LEU A 102 -0.07 24.84 22.89
C LEU A 102 0.69 25.07 24.20
N THR A 103 2.02 25.00 24.20
CA THR A 103 2.83 25.34 25.39
C THR A 103 2.86 26.84 25.68
N ASN A 104 2.65 27.69 24.67
CA ASN A 104 2.66 29.15 24.81
C ASN A 104 1.27 29.72 25.17
N THR A 105 0.45 28.92 25.85
CA THR A 105 -0.94 29.24 26.15
C THR A 105 -1.08 29.63 27.63
N ARG A 106 -1.94 30.60 27.94
CA ARG A 106 -2.20 31.03 29.32
C ARG A 106 -3.02 29.98 30.07
N TRP A 107 -2.86 29.92 31.40
CA TRP A 107 -3.47 28.91 32.26
C TRP A 107 -5.00 28.85 32.18
N TYR A 108 -5.70 29.96 31.92
CA TYR A 108 -7.16 30.01 31.80
C TYR A 108 -7.70 29.51 30.44
N GLU A 109 -6.85 29.24 29.45
CA GLU A 109 -7.22 28.65 28.16
C GLU A 109 -7.25 27.12 28.22
N THR A 110 -7.37 26.52 29.43
CA THR A 110 -7.35 25.07 29.65
C THR A 110 -8.29 24.28 28.72
N PRO A 111 -9.54 24.70 28.48
CA PRO A 111 -10.44 23.97 27.57
C PRO A 111 -9.91 23.92 26.13
N LEU A 112 -9.24 24.99 25.68
CA LEU A 112 -8.64 25.05 24.35
C LEU A 112 -7.40 24.16 24.27
N ILE A 113 -6.58 24.11 25.32
CA ILE A 113 -5.43 23.19 25.38
C ILE A 113 -5.91 21.76 25.24
N ILE A 114 -6.93 21.36 26.01
CA ILE A 114 -7.50 20.01 25.96
C ILE A 114 -8.01 19.68 24.55
N LEU A 115 -8.78 20.60 23.95
CA LEU A 115 -9.32 20.43 22.60
C LEU A 115 -8.19 20.28 21.55
N GLY A 116 -7.14 21.10 21.66
CA GLY A 116 -5.99 21.06 20.78
C GLY A 116 -5.19 19.77 20.92
N THR A 117 -4.95 19.32 22.15
CA THR A 117 -4.28 18.05 22.45
C THR A 117 -5.04 16.87 21.84
N TYR A 118 -6.35 16.76 22.06
CA TYR A 118 -7.16 15.71 21.44
C TYR A 118 -7.17 15.80 19.91
N GLY A 119 -7.17 17.00 19.34
CA GLY A 119 -7.02 17.19 17.90
C GLY A 119 -5.67 16.67 17.36
N THR A 120 -4.58 16.89 18.09
CA THR A 120 -3.23 16.42 17.68
C THR A 120 -3.06 14.90 17.70
N VAL A 121 -3.93 14.15 18.39
CA VAL A 121 -3.91 12.67 18.38
C VAL A 121 -4.07 12.12 16.95
N PHE A 122 -4.92 12.75 16.13
CA PHE A 122 -5.11 12.30 14.75
C PHE A 122 -3.89 12.58 13.87
N LEU A 123 -3.17 13.69 14.12
CA LEU A 123 -1.87 13.95 13.49
C LEU A 123 -0.85 12.87 13.88
N MET A 124 -0.79 12.47 15.16
CA MET A 124 0.10 11.41 15.62
C MET A 124 -0.19 10.06 14.96
N ILE A 125 -1.48 9.68 14.87
CA ILE A 125 -1.89 8.42 14.22
C ILE A 125 -1.44 8.41 12.76
N ASN A 126 -1.74 9.48 12.01
CA ASN A 126 -1.36 9.56 10.60
C ASN A 126 0.16 9.58 10.42
N PHE A 127 0.87 10.32 11.27
CA PHE A 127 2.33 10.35 11.26
C PHE A 127 2.91 8.95 11.47
N GLY A 128 2.40 8.21 12.46
CA GLY A 128 2.82 6.82 12.72
C GLY A 128 2.58 5.90 11.52
N ILE A 129 1.46 6.04 10.83
CA ILE A 129 1.13 5.24 9.63
C ILE A 129 2.07 5.57 8.47
N HIS A 130 2.32 6.85 8.17
CA HIS A 130 3.26 7.24 7.11
C HIS A 130 4.69 6.85 7.44
N LEU A 131 5.11 7.02 8.70
CA LEU A 131 6.41 6.57 9.17
C LEU A 131 6.57 5.06 8.98
N TYR A 132 5.55 4.27 9.35
CA TYR A 132 5.55 2.82 9.12
C TYR A 132 5.74 2.47 7.64
N PHE A 133 5.00 3.09 6.72
CA PHE A 133 5.14 2.83 5.28
C PHE A 133 6.52 3.22 4.73
N VAL A 134 7.05 4.38 5.15
CA VAL A 134 8.39 4.83 4.78
C VAL A 134 9.46 3.87 5.30
N SER A 135 9.37 3.48 6.58
CA SER A 135 10.33 2.55 7.20
C SER A 135 10.37 1.19 6.51
N LEU A 136 9.21 0.63 6.15
CA LEU A 136 9.15 -0.63 5.40
C LEU A 136 9.83 -0.51 4.03
N GLN A 137 9.60 0.58 3.31
CA GLN A 137 10.22 0.80 2.00
C GLN A 137 11.72 1.02 2.11
N VAL A 138 12.19 1.78 3.10
CA VAL A 138 13.61 1.95 3.40
C VAL A 138 14.25 0.61 3.74
N LEU A 139 13.61 -0.21 4.59
CA LEU A 139 14.10 -1.55 4.93
C LEU A 139 14.24 -2.41 3.68
N HIS A 140 13.22 -2.43 2.82
CA HIS A 140 13.27 -3.17 1.56
C HIS A 140 14.43 -2.70 0.66
N MET A 141 14.64 -1.39 0.53
CA MET A 141 15.75 -0.83 -0.25
C MET A 141 17.13 -1.19 0.34
N VAL A 142 17.27 -1.19 1.67
CA VAL A 142 18.52 -1.57 2.34
C VAL A 142 18.80 -3.06 2.19
N THR A 143 17.79 -3.91 2.40
CA THR A 143 17.91 -5.37 2.24
C THR A 143 18.16 -5.76 0.78
N SER A 144 17.55 -5.08 -0.20
CA SER A 144 17.79 -5.35 -1.61
C SER A 144 19.23 -4.98 -2.02
N ARG A 145 19.76 -3.87 -1.51
CA ARG A 145 21.17 -3.48 -1.73
C ARG A 145 22.16 -4.46 -1.09
N ALA A 146 21.81 -5.08 0.03
CA ALA A 146 22.63 -6.12 0.65
C ALA A 146 22.74 -7.40 -0.21
N CYS A 147 21.84 -7.60 -1.19
CA CYS A 147 21.80 -8.76 -2.08
C CYS A 147 22.42 -8.52 -3.46
N ASP A 148 23.16 -7.42 -3.68
CA ASP A 148 23.78 -7.10 -4.98
C ASP A 148 25.08 -7.87 -5.27
N CYS A 149 25.37 -8.93 -4.51
CA CYS A 149 26.51 -9.79 -4.78
C CYS A 149 26.27 -10.64 -6.05
N ALA A 150 27.29 -10.82 -6.91
CA ALA A 150 27.17 -11.62 -8.14
C ALA A 150 26.68 -13.07 -7.86
N HIS A 151 27.03 -13.63 -6.70
CA HIS A 151 26.57 -14.92 -6.21
C HIS A 151 25.08 -14.94 -5.82
N CYS A 152 24.56 -13.83 -5.30
CA CYS A 152 23.17 -13.67 -4.87
C CYS A 152 22.26 -13.57 -6.10
N ARG A 153 22.72 -12.86 -7.14
CA ARG A 153 22.03 -12.71 -8.43
C ARG A 153 21.91 -14.04 -9.19
N SER A 154 22.94 -14.91 -9.16
CA SER A 154 22.91 -16.21 -9.84
C SER A 154 22.00 -17.24 -9.15
N VAL A 155 21.98 -17.26 -7.81
CA VAL A 155 21.11 -18.15 -7.02
C VAL A 155 19.63 -17.80 -7.19
N MET A 156 19.27 -16.51 -7.14
CA MET A 156 17.88 -16.07 -7.37
C MET A 156 17.39 -16.39 -8.79
N LYS A 157 18.25 -16.23 -9.80
CA LYS A 157 17.91 -16.56 -11.19
C LYS A 157 17.62 -18.06 -11.34
N LYS A 158 18.43 -18.93 -10.71
CA LYS A 158 18.25 -20.39 -10.72
C LYS A 158 17.01 -20.83 -9.92
N ALA A 159 16.69 -20.17 -8.81
CA ALA A 159 15.47 -20.41 -8.05
C ALA A 159 14.19 -19.97 -8.81
N SER A 160 14.26 -18.86 -9.55
CA SER A 160 13.16 -18.41 -10.42
C SER A 160 12.88 -19.42 -11.55
N PHE A 161 13.93 -19.94 -12.20
CA PHE A 161 13.77 -21.00 -13.20
C PHE A 161 13.26 -22.33 -12.59
N ALA A 162 13.66 -22.67 -11.37
CA ALA A 162 13.16 -23.88 -10.70
C ALA A 162 11.68 -23.75 -10.30
N ASN A 163 11.22 -22.55 -9.93
CA ASN A 163 9.81 -22.29 -9.60
C ASN A 163 8.90 -22.18 -10.84
N MET A 164 9.46 -21.87 -12.01
CA MET A 164 8.71 -21.81 -13.27
C MET A 164 8.53 -23.19 -13.93
N VAL A 165 9.11 -24.26 -13.36
CA VAL A 165 9.05 -25.65 -13.88
C VAL A 165 8.11 -26.55 -13.06
N SER A 166 7.42 -26.01 -12.04
CA SER A 166 6.46 -26.77 -11.24
C SER A 166 5.02 -26.28 -11.41
N GLU A 167 4.58 -26.09 -12.65
CA GLU A 167 3.15 -26.04 -12.98
C GLU A 167 2.81 -27.35 -13.69
N TYR A 168 2.52 -28.38 -12.89
CA TYR A 168 1.89 -29.60 -13.39
C TYR A 168 0.51 -29.20 -13.92
N THR A 169 0.33 -29.27 -15.23
CA THR A 169 -0.98 -29.27 -15.86
C THR A 169 -1.67 -30.58 -15.45
N PRO A 170 -2.76 -30.54 -14.67
CA PRO A 170 -3.55 -31.74 -14.43
C PRO A 170 -4.28 -32.08 -15.73
N LEU A 171 -3.98 -33.25 -16.30
CA LEU A 171 -4.75 -33.83 -17.39
C LEU A 171 -6.18 -34.06 -16.88
N SER A 172 -7.13 -33.29 -17.40
CA SER A 172 -8.55 -33.61 -17.30
C SER A 172 -8.79 -34.92 -18.04
N GLU A 173 -9.01 -36.00 -17.31
CA GLU A 173 -9.65 -37.20 -17.85
C GLU A 173 -11.08 -36.85 -18.23
N GLY A 174 -11.43 -37.11 -19.50
CA GLY A 174 -12.76 -36.87 -20.05
C GLY A 174 -12.72 -35.75 -21.09
N ASP A 175 -12.50 -36.10 -22.35
CA ASP A 175 -13.59 -36.13 -23.31
C ASP A 175 -13.15 -36.87 -24.59
N VAL A 176 -14.11 -37.64 -25.09
CA VAL A 176 -14.05 -38.55 -26.23
C VAL A 176 -14.05 -37.75 -27.52
N GLU A 177 -12.99 -37.78 -28.31
CA GLU A 177 -13.05 -37.48 -29.76
C GLU A 177 -12.19 -38.48 -30.53
N GLU A 178 -12.89 -39.53 -30.94
CA GLU A 178 -12.49 -40.59 -31.83
C GLU A 178 -12.72 -40.11 -33.27
N ASP A 179 -11.74 -39.41 -33.87
CA ASP A 179 -11.77 -39.06 -35.30
C ASP A 179 -10.35 -38.88 -35.86
N ALA A 180 -9.64 -40.00 -36.06
CA ALA A 180 -8.37 -39.97 -36.78
C ALA A 180 -7.93 -41.32 -37.39
N TYR A 181 -8.81 -42.27 -37.72
CA TYR A 181 -8.44 -43.43 -38.56
C TYR A 181 -9.64 -43.99 -39.33
N ARG A 182 -9.99 -43.34 -40.43
CA ARG A 182 -10.81 -43.95 -41.50
C ARG A 182 -10.28 -43.50 -42.86
N ASP A 183 -9.19 -44.13 -43.28
CA ASP A 183 -8.89 -44.27 -44.70
C ASP A 183 -8.69 -45.75 -45.03
N ILE A 184 -9.84 -46.38 -45.30
CA ILE A 184 -10.10 -47.30 -46.40
C ILE A 184 -8.99 -48.32 -46.70
N GLU A 185 -8.94 -49.36 -45.89
CA GLU A 185 -8.47 -50.68 -46.33
C GLU A 185 -9.62 -51.38 -47.08
N SER A 186 -9.74 -51.08 -48.38
CA SER A 186 -10.57 -51.89 -49.29
C SER A 186 -9.82 -53.18 -49.63
N GLY A 187 -10.17 -54.24 -48.92
CA GLY A 187 -9.62 -55.57 -49.16
C GLY A 187 -10.06 -56.21 -50.48
N ASN A 188 -9.09 -56.94 -51.04
CA ASN A 188 -9.22 -58.33 -51.50
C ASN A 188 -9.55 -58.61 -52.99
N GLY A 189 -8.59 -59.26 -53.67
CA GLY A 189 -8.89 -60.48 -54.45
C GLY A 189 -8.57 -60.50 -55.96
N ARG A 190 -7.45 -61.14 -56.32
CA ARG A 190 -7.20 -62.05 -57.47
C ARG A 190 -7.97 -61.83 -58.80
N SER A 191 -7.21 -61.72 -59.91
CA SER A 191 -6.94 -62.82 -60.88
C SER A 191 -6.26 -62.31 -62.16
N GLY A 192 -5.20 -62.99 -62.61
CA GLY A 192 -4.65 -62.90 -63.97
C GLY A 192 -5.62 -63.46 -65.02
N PRO A 193 -5.35 -63.25 -66.31
CA PRO A 193 -4.43 -64.12 -67.06
C PRO A 193 -3.20 -63.41 -67.64
#